data_AF-A0A9Q4A7Z4-F1
#
_entry.id   AF-A0A9Q4A7Z4-F1
#
_cell.length_a   1.000
_cell.length_b   1.000
_cell.length_c   1.000
_cell.angle_alpha   90.00
_cell.angle_beta   90.00
_cell.angle_gamma   90.00
#
_symmetry.space_group_name_H-M   'P 1'
#
loop_
_entity.id
_entity.type
_entity.pdbx_description
1 polymer ?
#
loop_
_entity_poly.entity_id
_entity_poly.type
_entity_poly.pdbx_seq_one_letter_code
_entity_poly.pdbx_strand_id
1 'polypeptide(L)'
;MKGSKSLLLAATLCMPVLAQAAEPEACHTVNFSDVGWTDITVTTAVTSAVLESLGYKTKTTMISVPVTYKSLADGKNMDVFLGNWMPTMENDIKPYREAGTVETVRANLENAKYTLAVPQALYD
;
A
#
# COMPACT_ATOMS: atom_id res chain seq x y z
N MET A 1 41.75 -10.75 -48.57
CA MET A 1 41.35 -9.57 -47.76
C MET A 1 40.46 -10.05 -46.62
N LYS A 2 41.04 -10.29 -45.43
CA LYS A 2 40.31 -10.72 -44.22
C LYS A 2 39.80 -9.46 -43.51
N GLY A 3 38.56 -9.08 -43.79
CA GLY A 3 37.90 -7.94 -43.15
C GLY A 3 37.68 -8.20 -41.66
N SER A 4 38.16 -7.26 -40.85
CA SER A 4 38.10 -7.25 -39.38
C SER A 4 36.65 -7.30 -38.88
N LYS A 5 36.16 -8.50 -38.53
CA LYS A 5 34.88 -8.68 -37.84
C LYS A 5 34.95 -8.27 -36.36
N SER A 6 36.15 -8.09 -35.81
CA SER A 6 36.37 -7.77 -34.39
C SER A 6 36.11 -6.30 -34.04
N LEU A 7 36.10 -5.38 -35.01
CA LEU A 7 35.92 -3.95 -34.73
C LEU A 7 34.45 -3.55 -34.52
N LEU A 8 33.49 -4.33 -35.03
CA LEU A 8 32.05 -4.06 -34.91
C LEU A 8 31.46 -4.48 -33.56
N LEU A 9 32.13 -5.38 -32.82
CA LEU A 9 31.64 -5.89 -31.54
C LEU A 9 32.02 -5.00 -30.34
N ALA A 10 33.00 -4.10 -30.51
CA ALA A 10 33.47 -3.21 -29.46
C ALA A 10 32.65 -1.91 -29.33
N ALA A 11 31.83 -1.56 -30.34
CA ALA A 11 31.05 -0.33 -30.35
C ALA A 11 29.73 -0.41 -29.56
N THR A 12 29.24 -1.61 -29.23
CA THR A 12 27.97 -1.83 -28.53
C THR A 12 28.06 -1.78 -27.00
N LEU A 13 29.26 -1.74 -26.41
CA LEU A 13 29.45 -1.73 -24.95
C LEU A 13 29.50 -0.34 -24.30
N CYS A 14 29.46 0.75 -25.07
CA CYS A 14 29.62 2.11 -24.54
C CYS A 14 28.32 2.94 -24.49
N MET A 15 27.14 2.37 -24.79
CA MET A 15 25.89 3.07 -24.49
C MET A 15 25.56 2.84 -23.02
N PRO A 16 25.53 3.88 -22.17
CA PRO A 16 24.92 3.75 -20.86
C PRO A 16 23.45 3.46 -21.11
N VAL A 17 23.04 2.21 -20.90
CA VAL A 17 21.64 1.89 -20.72
C VAL A 17 21.24 2.63 -19.45
N LEU A 18 20.73 3.85 -19.61
CA LEU A 18 19.88 4.45 -18.60
C LEU A 18 18.68 3.51 -18.51
N ALA A 19 18.77 2.52 -17.63
CA ALA A 19 17.64 1.76 -17.19
C ALA A 19 16.73 2.77 -16.49
N GLN A 20 15.84 3.41 -17.25
CA GLN A 20 14.68 4.08 -16.69
C GLN A 20 13.82 2.98 -16.10
N ALA A 21 14.06 2.64 -14.84
CA ALA A 21 13.10 1.97 -13.98
C ALA A 21 11.97 2.97 -13.63
N ALA A 22 11.37 3.58 -14.65
CA ALA A 22 10.13 4.31 -14.48
C ALA A 22 9.06 3.25 -14.23
N GLU A 23 8.37 3.34 -13.10
CA GLU A 23 7.26 2.44 -12.83
C GLU A 23 6.20 2.61 -13.93
N PRO A 24 5.49 1.53 -14.31
CA PRO A 24 4.37 1.64 -15.23
C PRO A 24 3.39 2.72 -14.76
N GLU A 25 2.80 3.47 -15.69
CA GLU A 25 1.82 4.53 -15.34
C GLU A 25 0.66 4.00 -14.47
N ALA A 26 0.33 2.70 -14.59
CA ALA A 26 -0.65 2.03 -13.75
C ALA A 26 -0.27 2.00 -12.26
N CYS A 27 1.02 2.01 -11.91
CA CYS A 27 1.52 2.01 -10.53
C CYS A 27 1.62 3.42 -9.93
N HIS A 28 1.37 4.46 -10.72
CA HIS A 28 1.55 5.84 -10.29
C HIS A 28 0.47 6.32 -9.31
N THR A 29 -0.66 5.62 -9.21
CA THR A 29 -1.76 5.97 -8.29
C THR A 29 -1.93 4.90 -7.23
N VAL A 30 -1.76 5.26 -5.96
CA VAL A 30 -2.02 4.39 -4.81
C VAL A 30 -3.47 4.57 -4.35
N ASN A 31 -4.24 3.49 -4.38
CA ASN A 31 -5.64 3.44 -3.96
C ASN A 31 -5.74 2.96 -2.51
N PHE A 32 -6.11 3.89 -1.63
CA PHE A 32 -6.36 3.64 -0.22
C PHE A 32 -7.83 3.35 0.06
N SER A 33 -8.08 2.39 0.95
CA SER A 33 -9.38 2.25 1.60
C SER A 33 -9.39 2.98 2.95
N ASP A 34 -10.50 3.65 3.26
CA ASP A 34 -10.78 4.25 4.57
C ASP A 34 -12.13 3.73 5.08
N VAL A 35 -12.26 3.46 6.38
CA VAL A 35 -13.49 2.97 7.01
C VAL A 35 -14.26 4.07 7.73
N GLY A 36 -13.76 5.31 7.71
CA GLY A 36 -14.39 6.50 8.26
C GLY A 36 -14.07 6.79 9.73
N TRP A 37 -13.09 6.11 10.32
CA TRP A 37 -12.61 6.44 11.67
C TRP A 37 -11.54 7.52 11.59
N THR A 38 -11.64 8.53 12.45
CA THR A 38 -10.79 9.73 12.37
C THR A 38 -9.29 9.42 12.44
N ASP A 39 -8.89 8.46 13.27
CA ASP A 39 -7.49 8.01 13.38
C ASP A 39 -6.97 7.40 12.06
N ILE A 40 -7.80 6.60 11.38
CA ILE A 40 -7.47 5.97 10.11
C ILE A 40 -7.41 7.02 8.99
N THR A 41 -8.37 7.95 8.97
CA THR A 41 -8.37 9.07 8.00
C THR A 41 -7.11 9.92 8.12
N VAL A 42 -6.69 10.25 9.35
CA VAL A 42 -5.46 11.03 9.58
C VAL A 42 -4.22 10.23 9.16
N THR A 43 -4.13 8.96 9.52
CA THR A 43 -2.99 8.09 9.15
C THR A 43 -2.87 7.94 7.62
N THR A 44 -4.02 7.82 6.95
CA THR A 44 -4.11 7.77 5.47
C THR A 44 -3.67 9.09 4.86
N ALA A 45 -4.17 10.22 5.35
CA ALA A 45 -3.81 11.54 4.85
C ALA A 45 -2.31 11.84 4.99
N VAL A 46 -1.70 11.49 6.13
CA VAL A 46 -0.25 11.65 6.33
C VAL A 46 0.54 10.77 5.36
N THR A 47 0.13 9.52 5.18
CA THR A 47 0.78 8.61 4.23
C THR A 47 0.63 9.11 2.79
N SER A 48 -0.54 9.64 2.43
CA SER A 48 -0.80 10.27 1.14
C SER A 48 0.15 11.45 0.88
N ALA A 49 0.32 12.35 1.84
CA ALA A 49 1.23 13.49 1.69
C ALA A 49 2.69 13.05 1.46
N VAL A 50 3.13 11.99 2.13
CA VAL A 50 4.47 11.40 1.90
C VAL A 50 4.57 10.82 0.48
N LEU A 51 3.60 10.02 0.04
CA LEU A 51 3.59 9.44 -1.30
C LEU A 51 3.54 10.50 -2.41
N GLU A 52 2.75 11.55 -2.22
CA GLU A 52 2.67 12.69 -3.14
C GLU A 52 4.01 13.42 -3.26
N SER A 53 4.73 13.59 -2.15
CA SER A 53 6.09 14.16 -2.17
C SER A 53 7.10 13.29 -2.93
N LEU A 54 6.84 11.99 -3.03
CA LEU A 54 7.65 11.03 -3.81
C LEU A 54 7.21 10.94 -5.28
N GLY A 55 6.17 11.68 -5.69
CA GLY A 55 5.68 11.73 -7.07
C GLY A 55 4.51 10.80 -7.38
N TYR A 56 3.98 10.08 -6.39
CA TYR A 56 2.77 9.27 -6.57
C TYR A 56 1.51 10.14 -6.52
N LYS A 57 0.44 9.66 -7.15
CA LYS A 57 -0.93 10.14 -6.92
C LYS A 57 -1.55 9.25 -5.85
N THR A 58 -2.47 9.80 -5.06
CA THR A 58 -3.23 8.99 -4.10
C THR A 58 -4.72 9.19 -4.29
N LYS A 59 -5.48 8.12 -4.05
CA LYS A 59 -6.95 8.15 -4.08
C LYS A 59 -7.47 7.38 -2.89
N THR A 60 -8.32 8.01 -2.09
CA THR A 60 -8.93 7.38 -0.92
C THR A 60 -10.40 7.08 -1.19
N THR A 61 -10.84 5.87 -0.91
CA THR A 61 -12.23 5.44 -1.07
C THR A 61 -12.78 4.96 0.27
N MET A 62 -13.89 5.55 0.72
CA MET A 62 -14.52 5.14 1.98
C MET A 62 -15.40 3.90 1.77
N ILE A 63 -15.06 2.79 2.41
CA ILE A 63 -15.74 1.49 2.33
C ILE A 63 -15.64 0.73 3.66
N SER A 64 -16.54 -0.23 3.89
CA SER A 64 -16.52 -1.03 5.13
C SER A 64 -15.37 -2.05 5.14
N VAL A 65 -14.94 -2.48 6.33
CA VAL A 65 -13.85 -3.47 6.53
C VAL A 65 -14.00 -4.73 5.67
N PRO A 66 -15.18 -5.39 5.59
CA PRO A 66 -15.34 -6.57 4.75
C PRO A 66 -15.15 -6.28 3.26
N VAL A 67 -15.62 -5.10 2.80
CA VAL A 67 -15.48 -4.67 1.41
C VAL A 67 -14.03 -4.28 1.11
N THR A 68 -13.32 -3.69 2.07
CA THR A 68 -11.88 -3.40 1.97
C THR A 68 -11.09 -4.66 1.67
N TYR A 69 -11.20 -5.70 2.50
CA TYR A 69 -10.41 -6.91 2.30
C TYR A 69 -10.75 -7.64 1.00
N LYS A 70 -12.03 -7.68 0.63
CA LYS A 70 -12.43 -8.20 -0.68
C LYS A 70 -11.80 -7.41 -1.83
N SER A 71 -11.81 -6.07 -1.74
CA SER A 71 -11.27 -5.20 -2.79
C SER A 71 -9.75 -5.30 -2.91
N LEU A 72 -9.04 -5.46 -1.79
CA LEU A 72 -7.60 -5.74 -1.79
C LEU A 72 -7.30 -7.09 -2.43
N ALA A 73 -8.04 -8.14 -2.06
CA ALA A 73 -7.85 -9.47 -2.60
C ALA A 73 -8.14 -9.57 -4.11
N ASP A 74 -9.11 -8.79 -4.61
CA ASP A 74 -9.43 -8.71 -6.04
C ASP A 74 -8.32 -7.98 -6.84
N GLY A 75 -7.47 -7.18 -6.19
CA GLY A 75 -6.29 -6.52 -6.77
C GLY A 75 -6.58 -5.50 -7.88
N LYS A 76 -7.83 -5.06 -8.02
CA LYS A 76 -8.27 -4.18 -9.13
C LYS A 76 -8.56 -2.74 -8.74
N ASN A 77 -8.96 -2.50 -7.49
CA ASN A 77 -9.49 -1.20 -7.06
C ASN A 77 -8.92 -0.70 -5.73
N MET A 78 -8.07 -1.48 -5.05
CA MET A 78 -7.51 -1.12 -3.76
C MET A 78 -6.12 -1.72 -3.60
N ASP A 79 -5.18 -0.89 -3.14
CA ASP A 79 -3.78 -1.28 -2.96
C ASP A 79 -3.42 -1.37 -1.48
N VAL A 80 -3.91 -0.43 -0.67
CA VAL A 80 -3.47 -0.29 0.72
C VAL A 80 -4.64 -0.02 1.67
N PHE A 81 -4.64 -0.71 2.80
CA PHE A 81 -5.48 -0.41 3.96
C PHE A 81 -4.60 -0.19 5.19
N LEU A 82 -4.69 1.00 5.80
CA LEU A 82 -3.89 1.38 6.98
C LEU A 82 -4.65 1.23 8.31
N GLY A 83 -5.87 0.70 8.26
CA GLY A 83 -6.79 0.59 9.39
C GLY A 83 -7.00 -0.82 9.91
N ASN A 84 -6.06 -1.74 9.69
CA ASN A 84 -6.18 -3.10 10.23
C ASN A 84 -5.92 -3.11 11.74
N TRP A 85 -6.95 -3.35 12.55
CA TRP A 85 -6.87 -3.44 14.00
C TRP A 85 -6.77 -4.88 14.48
N MET A 86 -5.61 -5.27 15.01
CA MET A 86 -5.37 -6.59 15.59
C MET A 86 -5.46 -6.57 17.11
N PRO A 87 -6.05 -7.60 17.76
CA PRO A 87 -6.57 -8.84 17.19
C PRO A 87 -8.04 -8.79 16.72
N THR A 88 -8.72 -7.64 16.84
CA THR A 88 -10.16 -7.51 16.62
C THR A 88 -10.62 -7.87 15.21
N MET A 89 -9.78 -7.63 14.19
CA MET A 89 -10.07 -7.91 12.78
C MET A 89 -9.46 -9.23 12.28
N GLU A 90 -8.99 -10.12 13.17
CA GLU A 90 -8.36 -11.39 12.76
C GLU A 90 -9.29 -12.22 11.86
N ASN A 91 -10.58 -12.31 12.20
CA ASN A 91 -11.55 -13.07 11.42
C ASN A 91 -11.82 -12.44 10.04
N ASP A 92 -11.63 -11.12 9.89
CA ASP A 92 -11.82 -10.42 8.63
C ASP A 92 -10.63 -10.64 7.67
N ILE A 93 -9.39 -10.55 8.17
CA ILE A 93 -8.17 -10.62 7.35
C ILE A 93 -7.71 -12.07 7.08
N LYS A 94 -7.90 -12.99 8.05
CA LYS A 94 -7.37 -14.35 8.01
C LYS A 94 -7.55 -15.08 6.66
N PRO A 95 -8.77 -15.16 6.07
CA PRO A 95 -8.95 -15.91 4.82
C PRO A 95 -8.12 -15.34 3.66
N TYR A 96 -7.92 -14.02 3.60
CA TYR A 96 -7.17 -13.37 2.53
C TYR A 96 -5.66 -13.45 2.75
N ARG A 97 -5.22 -13.35 4.01
CA ARG A 97 -3.82 -13.56 4.39
C ARG A 97 -3.37 -14.99 4.12
N GLU A 98 -4.18 -15.99 4.49
CA GLU A 98 -3.89 -17.41 4.25
C GLU A 98 -3.91 -17.75 2.76
N ALA A 99 -4.78 -17.10 1.98
CA ALA A 99 -4.78 -17.23 0.52
C ALA A 99 -3.62 -16.49 -0.18
N GLY A 100 -2.86 -15.66 0.55
CA GLY A 100 -1.79 -14.83 -0.02
C GLY A 100 -2.28 -13.69 -0.93
N THR A 101 -3.58 -13.39 -0.91
CA THR A 101 -4.17 -12.31 -1.72
C THR A 101 -4.10 -10.95 -1.02
N VAL A 102 -3.87 -10.94 0.29
CA VAL A 102 -3.61 -9.73 1.08
C VAL A 102 -2.38 -9.94 1.94
N GLU A 103 -1.40 -9.06 1.79
CA GLU A 103 -0.16 -9.09 2.57
C GLU A 103 -0.22 -8.12 3.76
N THR A 104 0.30 -8.55 4.91
CA THR A 104 0.54 -7.65 6.04
C THR A 104 1.99 -7.18 6.00
N VAL A 105 2.20 -5.88 5.77
CA VAL A 105 3.56 -5.31 5.64
C VAL A 105 4.23 -5.13 7.00
N ARG A 106 3.63 -4.33 7.89
CA ARG A 106 4.13 -4.07 9.26
C ARG A 106 3.06 -3.40 10.13
N ALA A 107 3.28 -3.37 11.45
CA ALA A 107 2.54 -2.49 12.34
C ALA A 107 2.97 -1.02 12.12
N ASN A 108 2.00 -0.12 12.01
CA ASN A 108 2.21 1.34 12.00
C ASN A 108 1.94 1.98 13.37
N LEU A 109 1.16 1.31 14.22
CA LEU A 109 0.83 1.70 15.58
C LEU A 109 0.77 0.45 16.45
N GLU A 110 1.50 0.48 17.57
CA GLU A 110 1.53 -0.58 18.57
C GLU A 110 0.88 -0.11 19.87
N ASN A 111 0.42 -1.05 20.70
CA ASN A 111 -0.19 -0.77 22.01
C ASN A 111 -1.47 0.09 21.94
N ALA A 112 -2.14 0.10 20.78
CA ALA A 112 -3.45 0.71 20.63
C ALA A 112 -4.49 0.00 21.52
N LYS A 113 -5.47 0.76 22.02
CA LYS A 113 -6.51 0.24 22.91
C LYS A 113 -7.88 0.31 22.25
N TYR A 114 -8.53 -0.84 22.20
CA TYR A 114 -9.95 -0.96 21.85
C TYR A 114 -10.66 -1.57 23.06
N THR A 115 -11.42 -0.76 23.79
CA THR A 115 -12.03 -1.18 25.05
C THR A 115 -13.25 -0.32 25.41
N LEU A 116 -13.96 -0.72 26.46
CA LEU A 116 -15.06 0.05 27.00
C LEU A 116 -14.53 1.29 27.72
N ALA A 117 -15.16 2.43 27.46
CA ALA A 117 -14.91 3.67 28.15
C ALA A 117 -16.24 4.25 28.65
N VAL A 118 -16.19 4.89 29.81
CA VAL A 118 -17.30 5.67 30.36
C VAL A 118 -16.83 7.11 30.60
N PRO A 119 -17.72 8.11 30.51
CA PRO A 119 -17.42 9.44 31.04
C PRO A 119 -17.01 9.35 32.52
N GLN A 120 -16.06 10.20 32.94
CA GLN A 120 -15.57 10.21 34.32
C GLN A 120 -16.71 10.29 35.35
N ALA A 121 -17.73 11.10 35.08
CA ALA A 121 -18.89 11.27 35.96
C ALA A 121 -19.78 10.01 36.12
N LEU A 122 -19.61 8.97 35.30
CA LEU A 122 -20.29 7.67 35.44
C LEU A 122 -19.38 6.57 36.02
N TYR A 123 -18.08 6.85 36.13
CA TYR A 123 -17.10 5.93 36.71
C TYR A 123 -17.04 6.06 38.24
N ASP A 124 -17.07 7.32 38.72
CA ASP A 124 -17.05 7.68 40.14
C ASP A 124 -18.40 7.38 40.83
#